data_AF-A0A4Q3JFP9-F1
#
_entry.id   AF-A0A4Q3JFP9-F1
#
_cell.length_a   1.000
_cell.length_b   1.000
_cell.length_c   1.000
_cell.angle_alpha   90.00
_cell.angle_beta   90.00
_cell.angle_gamma   90.00
#
_symmetry.space_group_name_H-M   'P 1'
#
loop_
_entity.id
_entity.type
_entity.pdbx_description
1 polymer ?
#
loop_
_entity_poly.entity_id
_entity_poly.type
_entity_poly.pdbx_seq_one_letter_code
_entity_poly.pdbx_strand_id
1 'polypeptide(L)'
;MITQLLFRALDRKAIWIVAILVLVAVAVPAGNLLIPAGQFGHVPTYVVTLFGKYLCYAIMALSLDLVWGYCGILSLGHGAFFALGGYAMGLYLMRQIGTRGVYAHPTLPDFMVFLNYKELPWYWMGFDMFWFAMVMVVVVPGLLAFIFGWFAFRSRVTGVYLSIITQAMTFALLLA
;
A
#
# COMPACT_ATOMS: atom_id res chain seq x y z
N MET A 1 -27.09 1.73 -10.36
CA MET A 1 -27.03 0.34 -10.88
C MET A 1 -25.83 -0.42 -10.32
N ILE A 2 -24.61 0.12 -10.31
CA ILE A 2 -23.43 -0.53 -9.68
C ILE A 2 -23.60 -0.78 -8.17
N THR A 3 -24.19 0.17 -7.44
CA THR A 3 -24.46 0.05 -6.00
C THR A 3 -25.38 -1.12 -5.66
N GLN A 4 -26.42 -1.38 -6.46
CA GLN A 4 -27.36 -2.49 -6.22
C GLN A 4 -26.76 -3.86 -6.54
N LEU A 5 -25.82 -3.94 -7.49
CA LEU A 5 -25.06 -5.16 -7.77
C LEU A 5 -24.10 -5.48 -6.62
N LEU A 6 -23.41 -4.47 -6.09
CA LEU A 6 -22.49 -4.63 -4.95
C LEU A 6 -23.22 -5.14 -3.69
N PHE A 7 -24.41 -4.58 -3.40
CA PHE A 7 -25.22 -4.98 -2.24
C PHE A 7 -25.94 -6.32 -2.40
N ARG A 8 -26.07 -6.86 -3.62
CA ARG A 8 -26.64 -8.21 -3.85
C ARG A 8 -25.60 -9.32 -3.77
N ALA A 9 -24.34 -9.02 -4.10
CA ALA A 9 -23.23 -9.98 -4.02
C ALA A 9 -22.69 -10.13 -2.58
N LEU A 10 -22.98 -9.19 -1.70
CA LEU A 10 -22.42 -9.11 -0.35
C LEU A 10 -23.50 -9.37 0.71
N ASP A 11 -23.25 -10.32 1.61
CA ASP A 11 -24.16 -10.61 2.71
C ASP A 11 -24.47 -9.35 3.53
N ARG A 12 -25.69 -9.24 4.06
CA ARG A 12 -26.12 -8.09 4.89
C ARG A 12 -25.13 -7.81 6.03
N LYS A 13 -24.51 -8.85 6.59
CA LYS A 13 -23.49 -8.74 7.64
C LYS A 13 -22.17 -8.14 7.14
N ALA A 14 -21.71 -8.53 5.96
CA ALA A 14 -20.47 -8.05 5.37
C ALA A 14 -20.55 -6.56 5.00
N ILE A 15 -21.71 -6.09 4.55
CA ILE A 15 -21.96 -4.66 4.30
C ILE A 15 -21.77 -3.83 5.58
N TRP A 16 -22.33 -4.29 6.70
CA TRP A 16 -22.17 -3.61 7.99
C TRP A 16 -20.71 -3.58 8.44
N ILE A 17 -19.97 -4.67 8.27
CA ILE A 17 -18.55 -4.73 8.61
C ILE A 17 -17.75 -3.70 7.80
N VAL A 18 -17.95 -3.66 6.48
CA VAL A 18 -17.26 -2.70 5.59
C VAL A 18 -17.63 -1.26 5.97
N ALA A 19 -18.91 -0.98 6.23
CA ALA A 19 -19.36 0.35 6.63
C ALA A 19 -18.72 0.80 7.94
N ILE A 20 -18.64 -0.08 8.95
CA ILE A 20 -17.98 0.21 10.22
C ILE A 20 -16.49 0.45 10.02
N LEU A 21 -15.81 -0.37 9.21
CA LEU A 21 -14.39 -0.20 8.93
C LEU A 21 -14.09 1.15 8.25
N VAL A 22 -14.89 1.52 7.25
CA VAL A 22 -14.75 2.82 6.57
C VAL A 22 -15.04 3.97 7.53
N LEU A 23 -16.08 3.85 8.35
CA LEU A 23 -16.42 4.86 9.36
C LEU A 23 -15.27 5.07 10.36
N VAL A 24 -14.69 3.99 10.88
CA VAL A 24 -13.55 4.06 11.81
C VAL A 24 -12.31 4.64 11.10
N ALA A 25 -12.06 4.24 9.85
CA ALA A 25 -10.93 4.73 9.07
C ALA A 25 -10.98 6.25 8.81
N VAL A 26 -12.17 6.84 8.76
CA VAL A 26 -12.36 8.30 8.65
C VAL A 26 -12.41 8.97 10.03
N ALA A 27 -13.07 8.35 11.00
CA ALA A 27 -13.25 8.91 12.34
C ALA A 27 -11.93 9.08 13.10
N VAL A 28 -10.98 8.14 12.95
CA VAL A 28 -9.69 8.19 13.65
C VAL A 28 -8.84 9.40 13.21
N PRO A 29 -8.57 9.65 11.91
CA PRO A 29 -7.92 10.88 11.46
C PRO A 29 -8.74 12.14 11.77
N ALA A 30 -10.08 12.09 11.63
CA ALA A 30 -10.93 13.24 11.94
C ALA A 30 -10.83 13.65 13.41
N GLY A 31 -10.81 12.70 14.34
CA GLY A 31 -10.62 12.96 15.77
C GLY A 31 -9.22 13.49 16.12
N ASN A 32 -8.22 13.27 15.27
CA ASN A 32 -6.89 13.86 15.43
C ASN A 32 -6.82 15.30 14.88
N LEU A 33 -7.48 15.58 13.75
CA LEU A 33 -7.41 16.87 13.06
C LEU A 33 -8.44 17.91 13.54
N LEU A 34 -9.64 17.47 13.91
CA LEU A 34 -10.77 18.37 14.24
C LEU A 34 -10.86 18.71 15.73
N ILE A 35 -10.32 17.86 16.61
CA ILE A 35 -10.42 18.02 18.06
C ILE A 35 -9.06 18.48 18.61
N PRO A 36 -8.98 19.65 19.27
CA PRO A 36 -7.75 20.13 19.89
C PRO A 36 -7.20 19.20 20.97
N ALA A 37 -5.88 19.21 21.15
CA ALA A 37 -5.21 18.43 22.19
C ALA A 37 -5.75 18.77 23.59
N GLY A 38 -6.00 17.75 24.41
CA GLY A 38 -6.49 17.89 25.78
C GLY A 38 -8.01 17.88 25.95
N GLN A 39 -8.78 17.87 24.86
CA GLN A 39 -10.24 17.72 24.91
C GLN A 39 -10.66 16.24 24.86
N PHE A 40 -11.82 15.94 25.46
CA PHE A 40 -12.40 14.60 25.42
C PHE A 40 -12.68 14.19 23.96
N GLY A 41 -12.09 13.06 23.53
CA GLY A 41 -12.21 12.55 22.15
C GLY A 41 -11.05 12.89 21.21
N HIS A 42 -10.04 13.67 21.65
CA HIS A 42 -8.84 13.88 20.84
C HIS A 42 -8.09 12.56 20.64
N VAL A 43 -7.82 12.23 19.38
CA VAL A 43 -7.02 11.05 19.03
C VAL A 43 -5.55 11.47 18.91
N PRO A 44 -4.63 10.92 19.72
CA PRO A 44 -3.20 11.24 19.61
C PRO A 44 -2.62 10.81 18.26
N THR A 45 -1.64 11.56 17.74
CA THR A 45 -1.02 11.30 16.42
C THR A 45 -0.42 9.90 16.31
N TYR A 46 0.18 9.37 17.37
CA TYR A 46 0.75 8.02 17.36
C TYR A 46 -0.32 6.93 17.16
N VAL A 47 -1.54 7.14 17.65
CA VAL A 47 -2.67 6.21 17.46
C VAL A 47 -3.07 6.18 16.00
N VAL A 48 -3.10 7.34 15.33
CA VAL A 48 -3.38 7.43 13.89
C VAL A 48 -2.32 6.64 13.10
N THR A 49 -1.04 6.79 13.43
CA THR A 49 0.05 6.07 12.77
C THR A 49 -0.04 4.55 12.99
N LEU A 50 -0.28 4.11 14.23
CA LEU A 50 -0.44 2.69 14.54
C LEU A 50 -1.67 2.09 13.86
N PHE A 51 -2.79 2.80 13.90
CA PHE A 51 -4.03 2.38 13.25
C PHE A 51 -3.83 2.20 11.74
N GLY A 52 -3.22 3.19 11.06
CA GLY A 52 -2.88 3.09 9.64
C GLY A 52 -1.98 1.89 9.34
N LYS A 53 -0.95 1.65 10.17
CA LYS A 53 -0.06 0.49 10.04
C LYS A 53 -0.82 -0.84 10.15
N TYR A 54 -1.67 -1.00 11.15
CA TYR A 54 -2.44 -2.22 11.33
C TYR A 54 -3.48 -2.42 10.22
N LEU A 55 -4.12 -1.35 9.75
CA LEU A 55 -5.05 -1.40 8.63
C LEU A 55 -4.35 -1.87 7.34
N CYS A 56 -3.15 -1.36 7.06
CA CYS A 56 -2.35 -1.80 5.92
C CYS A 56 -2.02 -3.30 6.00
N TYR A 57 -1.62 -3.82 7.17
CA TYR A 57 -1.37 -5.25 7.35
C TYR A 57 -2.65 -6.08 7.28
N ALA A 58 -3.79 -5.57 7.76
CA ALA A 58 -5.08 -6.25 7.64
C ALA A 58 -5.50 -6.39 6.18
N ILE A 59 -5.33 -5.33 5.36
CA ILE A 59 -5.61 -5.37 3.92
C ILE A 59 -4.66 -6.35 3.21
N MET A 60 -3.37 -6.35 3.59
CA MET A 60 -2.40 -7.31 3.05
C MET A 60 -2.79 -8.76 3.39
N ALA A 61 -3.16 -9.04 4.65
CA ALA A 61 -3.59 -10.36 5.09
C ALA A 61 -4.88 -10.80 4.39
N LEU A 62 -5.87 -9.91 4.25
CA LEU A 62 -7.11 -10.17 3.52
C LEU A 62 -6.84 -10.46 2.05
N SER A 63 -5.92 -9.73 1.41
CA SER A 63 -5.53 -9.99 0.03
C SER A 63 -4.90 -11.38 -0.14
N LEU A 64 -4.05 -11.80 0.80
CA LEU A 64 -3.47 -13.15 0.80
C LEU A 64 -4.54 -14.23 1.04
N ASP A 65 -5.46 -13.98 1.97
CA ASP A 65 -6.59 -14.87 2.28
C ASP A 65 -7.50 -15.06 1.06
N LEU A 66 -7.77 -14.01 0.28
CA LEU A 66 -8.54 -14.15 -0.97
C LEU A 66 -7.81 -15.05 -1.98
N VAL A 67 -6.50 -14.90 -2.15
CA VAL A 67 -5.75 -15.71 -3.11
C VAL A 67 -5.66 -17.17 -2.65
N TRP A 68 -5.37 -17.40 -1.38
CA TRP A 68 -5.21 -18.76 -0.85
C TRP A 68 -6.55 -19.44 -0.57
N GLY A 69 -7.47 -18.76 0.11
CA GLY A 69 -8.77 -19.28 0.51
C GLY A 69 -9.75 -19.44 -0.65
N TYR A 70 -9.83 -18.47 -1.57
CA TYR A 70 -10.77 -18.56 -2.70
C TYR A 70 -10.16 -19.23 -3.93
N CYS A 71 -8.96 -18.84 -4.35
CA CYS A 71 -8.34 -19.45 -5.55
C CYS A 71 -7.64 -20.79 -5.26
N GLY A 72 -7.40 -21.15 -3.99
CA GLY A 72 -6.69 -22.38 -3.62
C GLY A 72 -5.19 -22.33 -3.90
N ILE A 73 -4.62 -21.14 -4.12
CA ILE A 73 -3.23 -20.94 -4.51
C ILE A 73 -2.48 -20.23 -3.39
N LEU A 74 -1.48 -20.88 -2.80
CA LEU A 74 -0.65 -20.23 -1.79
C LEU A 74 0.41 -19.35 -2.46
N SER A 75 0.27 -18.03 -2.33
CA SER A 75 1.27 -17.06 -2.80
C SER A 75 2.20 -16.64 -1.65
N LEU A 76 3.41 -17.20 -1.61
CA LEU A 76 4.41 -16.83 -0.59
C LEU A 76 5.14 -15.52 -0.94
N GLY A 77 4.95 -15.01 -2.15
CA GLY A 77 5.56 -13.77 -2.61
C GLY A 77 4.70 -12.51 -2.49
N HIS A 78 3.58 -12.60 -1.77
CA HIS A 78 2.59 -11.51 -1.68
C HIS A 78 3.17 -10.20 -1.12
N GLY A 79 4.15 -10.31 -0.24
CA GLY A 79 4.87 -9.18 0.34
C GLY A 79 5.59 -8.30 -0.69
N ALA A 80 6.06 -8.87 -1.81
CA ALA A 80 6.73 -8.10 -2.85
C ALA A 80 5.77 -7.08 -3.50
N PHE A 81 4.54 -7.49 -3.83
CA PHE A 81 3.54 -6.60 -4.43
C PHE A 81 3.11 -5.50 -3.45
N PHE A 82 2.90 -5.88 -2.18
CA PHE A 82 2.58 -4.92 -1.12
C PHE A 82 3.70 -3.90 -0.91
N ALA A 83 4.96 -4.35 -0.88
CA ALA A 83 6.13 -3.49 -0.72
C ALA A 83 6.28 -2.52 -1.90
N LEU A 84 6.11 -2.96 -3.15
CA LEU A 84 6.21 -2.09 -4.32
C LEU A 84 5.14 -1.00 -4.35
N GLY A 85 3.88 -1.34 -4.06
CA GLY A 85 2.81 -0.35 -3.94
C GLY A 85 3.07 0.63 -2.79
N GLY A 86 3.46 0.11 -1.61
CA GLY A 86 3.83 0.93 -0.46
C GLY A 86 5.01 1.85 -0.73
N TYR A 87 6.03 1.37 -1.48
CA TYR A 87 7.19 2.15 -1.87
C TYR A 87 6.81 3.32 -2.77
N ALA A 88 5.97 3.09 -3.80
CA ALA A 88 5.47 4.16 -4.67
C ALA A 88 4.74 5.26 -3.88
N MET A 89 3.91 4.90 -2.89
CA MET A 89 3.28 5.88 -2.01
C MET A 89 4.29 6.56 -1.07
N GLY A 90 5.30 5.81 -0.60
CA GLY A 90 6.40 6.33 0.22
C GLY A 90 7.23 7.40 -0.49
N LEU A 91 7.51 7.23 -1.79
CA LEU A 91 8.17 8.25 -2.62
C LEU A 91 7.38 9.56 -2.61
N TYR A 92 6.05 9.47 -2.75
CA TYR A 92 5.17 10.63 -2.70
C TYR A 92 5.16 11.30 -1.32
N LEU A 93 4.97 10.53 -0.26
CA LEU A 93 4.92 11.09 1.10
C LEU A 93 6.25 11.75 1.49
N MET A 94 7.39 11.18 1.08
CA MET A 94 8.70 11.79 1.30
C MET A 94 8.87 13.12 0.56
N ARG A 95 8.37 13.21 -0.68
CA ARG A 95 8.34 14.46 -1.45
C ARG A 95 7.45 15.52 -0.81
N GLN A 96 6.37 15.13 -0.13
CA GLN A 96 5.47 16.07 0.54
C GLN A 96 6.07 16.71 1.79
N ILE A 97 7.09 16.12 2.41
CA ILE A 97 7.73 16.72 3.61
C ILE A 97 8.31 18.09 3.28
N GLY A 98 9.12 18.19 2.21
CA GLY A 98 9.71 19.43 1.72
C GLY A 98 10.43 20.23 2.81
N THR A 99 10.11 21.52 2.93
CA THR A 99 10.72 22.44 3.90
C THR A 99 10.42 22.11 5.37
N ARG A 100 9.50 21.18 5.65
CA ARG A 100 9.21 20.69 7.01
C ARG A 100 10.26 19.68 7.51
N GLY A 101 11.19 19.28 6.64
CA GLY A 101 12.32 18.42 6.98
C GLY A 101 13.42 19.14 7.77
N VAL A 102 14.38 18.37 8.28
CA VAL A 102 15.51 18.86 9.07
C VAL A 102 16.39 19.82 8.26
N TYR A 103 16.60 19.53 6.97
CA TYR A 103 17.45 20.35 6.09
C TYR A 103 16.67 21.45 5.36
N ALA A 104 15.35 21.53 5.57
CA ALA A 104 14.44 22.50 4.94
C ALA A 104 14.60 22.63 3.41
N HIS A 105 15.05 21.58 2.72
CA HIS A 105 15.30 21.63 1.28
C HIS A 105 13.96 21.54 0.51
N PRO A 106 13.69 22.41 -0.47
CA PRO A 106 12.36 22.50 -1.11
C PRO A 106 12.03 21.29 -2.00
N THR A 107 13.03 20.65 -2.60
CA THR A 107 12.84 19.56 -3.58
C THR A 107 13.42 18.21 -3.17
N LEU A 108 14.63 18.17 -2.62
CA LEU A 108 15.27 16.94 -2.17
C LEU A 108 14.73 16.48 -0.80
N PRO A 109 14.33 15.21 -0.65
CA PRO A 109 14.06 14.61 0.65
C PRO A 109 15.29 14.65 1.57
N ASP A 110 15.08 14.73 2.89
CA ASP A 110 16.16 14.88 3.88
C ASP A 110 17.26 13.82 3.78
N PHE A 111 16.91 12.56 3.51
CA PHE A 111 17.90 11.49 3.40
C PHE A 111 18.81 11.65 2.15
N MET A 112 18.29 12.24 1.06
CA MET A 112 19.09 12.53 -0.14
C MET A 112 20.06 13.67 0.14
N VAL A 113 19.61 14.70 0.87
CA VAL A 113 20.47 15.80 1.32
C VAL A 113 21.58 15.27 2.23
N PHE A 114 21.22 14.39 3.18
CA PHE A 114 22.18 13.72 4.06
C PHE A 114 23.22 12.89 3.27
N LEU A 115 22.80 12.20 2.22
CA LEU A 115 23.68 11.45 1.30
C LEU A 115 24.42 12.34 0.27
N ASN A 116 24.35 13.67 0.41
CA ASN A 116 25.01 14.64 -0.46
C ASN A 116 24.55 14.64 -1.94
N TYR A 117 23.32 14.21 -2.22
CA TYR A 117 22.75 14.32 -3.55
C TYR A 117 22.59 15.79 -3.95
N LYS A 118 22.89 16.12 -5.22
CA LYS A 118 22.77 17.48 -5.75
C LYS A 118 21.43 17.74 -6.43
N GLU A 119 20.86 16.70 -7.04
CA GLU A 119 19.65 16.79 -7.85
C GLU A 119 18.74 15.59 -7.61
N LEU A 120 17.45 15.76 -7.90
CA LEU A 120 16.48 14.70 -7.72
C LEU A 120 16.70 13.64 -8.81
N PRO A 121 16.88 12.35 -8.45
CA PRO A 121 17.03 11.30 -9.44
C PRO A 121 15.82 11.21 -10.36
N TRP A 122 16.06 10.84 -11.62
CA TRP A 122 15.03 10.83 -12.65
C TRP A 122 13.81 9.96 -12.33
N TYR A 123 14.00 8.82 -11.67
CA TYR A 123 12.93 7.90 -11.26
C TYR A 123 12.08 8.43 -10.09
N TRP A 124 12.47 9.53 -9.44
CA TRP A 124 11.65 10.25 -8.45
C TRP A 124 10.79 11.37 -9.08
N MET A 125 11.02 11.70 -10.35
CA MET A 125 10.23 12.73 -11.02
C MET A 125 8.76 12.30 -11.13
N GLY A 126 7.85 13.24 -10.88
CA GLY A 126 6.39 13.01 -10.90
C GLY A 126 5.80 12.55 -9.56
N PHE A 127 6.62 12.05 -8.62
CA PHE A 127 6.15 11.68 -7.27
C PHE A 127 5.84 12.88 -6.36
N ASP A 128 5.85 14.11 -6.87
CA ASP A 128 5.22 15.26 -6.23
C ASP A 128 3.71 15.36 -6.52
N MET A 129 3.24 14.73 -7.60
CA MET A 129 1.84 14.72 -8.01
C MET A 129 1.10 13.51 -7.42
N PHE A 130 0.03 13.77 -6.67
CA PHE A 130 -0.75 12.70 -6.02
C PHE A 130 -1.34 11.70 -7.02
N TRP A 131 -1.92 12.18 -8.12
CA TRP A 131 -2.52 11.30 -9.14
C TRP A 131 -1.48 10.39 -9.79
N PHE A 132 -0.26 10.90 -10.04
CA PHE A 132 0.83 10.13 -10.62
C PHE A 132 1.27 9.02 -9.66
N ALA A 133 1.43 9.35 -8.38
CA ALA A 133 1.74 8.37 -7.34
C ALA A 133 0.67 7.27 -7.27
N MET A 134 -0.62 7.63 -7.29
CA MET A 134 -1.72 6.66 -7.28
C MET A 134 -1.72 5.75 -8.51
N VAL A 135 -1.40 6.28 -9.70
CA VAL A 135 -1.21 5.45 -10.91
C VAL A 135 -0.06 4.48 -10.71
N MET A 136 1.09 4.94 -10.19
CA MET A 136 2.27 4.10 -9.96
C MET A 136 2.04 3.03 -8.89
N VAL A 137 1.26 3.31 -7.85
CA VAL A 137 0.85 2.33 -6.82
C VAL A 137 0.11 1.13 -7.44
N VAL A 138 -0.59 1.33 -8.56
CA VAL A 138 -1.27 0.25 -9.30
C VAL A 138 -0.38 -0.34 -10.38
N VAL A 139 0.24 0.52 -11.19
CA VAL A 139 1.00 0.12 -12.38
C VAL A 139 2.26 -0.64 -12.01
N VAL A 140 3.03 -0.22 -11.00
CA VAL A 140 4.30 -0.87 -10.66
C VAL A 140 4.11 -2.31 -10.18
N PRO A 141 3.32 -2.59 -9.11
CA PRO A 141 3.06 -3.96 -8.71
C PRO A 141 2.24 -4.72 -9.75
N GLY A 142 1.34 -4.05 -10.49
CA GLY A 142 0.54 -4.66 -11.55
C GLY A 142 1.37 -5.13 -12.74
N LEU A 143 2.39 -4.38 -13.14
CA LEU A 143 3.31 -4.76 -14.21
C LEU A 143 4.16 -5.96 -13.78
N LEU A 144 4.68 -5.96 -12.55
CA LEU A 144 5.36 -7.13 -12.01
C LEU A 144 4.43 -8.36 -12.00
N ALA A 145 3.19 -8.19 -11.53
CA ALA A 145 2.20 -9.27 -11.47
C ALA A 145 1.85 -9.78 -12.87
N PHE A 146 1.77 -8.89 -13.86
CA PHE A 146 1.52 -9.24 -15.26
C PHE A 146 2.67 -10.05 -15.85
N ILE A 147 3.92 -9.59 -15.70
CA ILE A 147 5.11 -10.30 -16.19
C ILE A 147 5.19 -11.68 -15.54
N PHE A 148 5.08 -11.73 -14.21
CA PHE A 148 5.10 -12.97 -13.44
C PHE A 148 3.98 -13.92 -13.87
N GLY A 149 2.75 -13.41 -13.92
CA GLY A 149 1.57 -14.18 -14.29
C GLY A 149 1.66 -14.73 -15.70
N TRP A 150 2.14 -13.92 -16.66
CA TRP A 150 2.35 -14.37 -18.04
C TRP A 150 3.27 -15.58 -18.12
N PHE A 151 4.42 -15.55 -17.45
CA PHE A 151 5.34 -16.69 -17.42
C PHE A 151 4.76 -17.90 -16.67
N ALA A 152 4.11 -17.67 -15.53
CA ALA A 152 3.50 -18.74 -14.75
C ALA A 152 2.41 -19.49 -15.52
N PHE A 153 1.52 -18.76 -16.20
CA PHE A 153 0.44 -19.35 -17.00
C PHE A 153 0.95 -20.00 -18.28
N ARG A 154 1.90 -19.36 -18.99
CA ARG A 154 2.52 -19.95 -20.19
C ARG A 154 3.21 -21.28 -19.89
N SER A 155 3.85 -21.38 -18.73
CA SER A 155 4.53 -22.58 -18.26
C SER A 155 3.60 -23.59 -17.57
N ARG A 156 2.29 -23.32 -17.51
CA ARG A 156 1.27 -24.16 -16.85
C ARG A 156 1.66 -24.58 -15.42
N VAL A 157 2.26 -23.67 -14.67
CA VAL A 157 2.69 -23.93 -13.29
C VAL A 157 1.47 -24.06 -12.39
N THR A 158 1.41 -25.10 -11.57
CA THR A 158 0.27 -25.38 -10.68
C THR A 158 0.72 -25.74 -9.26
N GLY A 159 -0.18 -25.51 -8.30
CA GLY A 159 -0.01 -25.90 -6.91
C GLY A 159 1.25 -25.34 -6.26
N VAL A 160 2.00 -26.21 -5.57
CA VAL A 160 3.17 -25.86 -4.76
C VAL A 160 4.28 -25.19 -5.56
N TYR A 161 4.44 -25.53 -6.85
CA TYR A 161 5.45 -24.92 -7.70
C TYR A 161 5.26 -23.41 -7.82
N LEU A 162 4.02 -22.92 -7.87
CA LEU A 162 3.76 -21.49 -7.92
C LEU A 162 4.19 -20.81 -6.61
N SER A 163 3.95 -21.45 -5.47
CA SER A 163 4.38 -20.96 -4.16
C SER A 163 5.91 -20.83 -4.08
N ILE A 164 6.65 -21.82 -4.57
CA ILE A 164 8.13 -21.79 -4.59
C ILE A 164 8.64 -20.67 -5.49
N ILE A 165 8.08 -20.51 -6.70
CA ILE A 165 8.52 -19.46 -7.63
C ILE A 165 8.20 -18.07 -7.08
N THR A 166 7.00 -17.85 -6.50
CA THR A 166 6.66 -16.55 -5.88
C THR A 166 7.58 -16.21 -4.69
N GLN A 167 7.94 -17.22 -3.89
CA GLN A 167 8.93 -17.06 -2.83
C GLN A 167 10.32 -16.70 -3.38
N ALA A 168 10.79 -17.42 -4.40
CA ALA A 168 12.07 -17.16 -5.05
C ALA A 168 12.14 -15.76 -5.68
N MET A 169 11.06 -15.31 -6.31
CA MET A 169 10.94 -13.94 -6.83
C MET A 169 11.08 -12.90 -5.72
N THR A 170 10.40 -13.12 -4.59
CA THR A 170 10.47 -12.18 -3.45
C THR A 170 11.85 -12.13 -2.84
N PHE A 171 12.52 -13.28 -2.75
CA PHE A 171 13.92 -13.35 -2.33
C PHE A 171 14.84 -12.61 -3.31
N ALA A 172 14.66 -12.78 -4.62
CA ALA A 172 15.43 -12.06 -5.62
C ALA A 172 15.22 -10.54 -5.55
N LEU A 173 13.99 -10.08 -5.29
CA LEU A 173 13.69 -8.66 -5.08
C LEU A 173 14.27 -8.09 -3.79
N LEU A 174 14.40 -8.91 -2.74
CA LEU A 174 15.06 -8.50 -1.49
C LEU A 174 16.57 -8.28 -1.68
N LEU A 175 17.19 -9.02 -2.61
CA LEU A 175 18.62 -8.97 -2.91
C LEU A 175 19.02 -7.85 -3.88
N ALA A 176 18.05 -7.27 -4.59
CA ALA A 176 18.24 -6.20 -5.57
C ALA A 176 18.32 -4.82 -4.88
#